data_AF-A0A535WKL2-F1
#
_entry.id   AF-A0A535WKL2-F1
#
_cell.length_a   1.000
_cell.length_b   1.000
_cell.length_c   1.000
_cell.angle_alpha   90.00
_cell.angle_beta   90.00
_cell.angle_gamma   90.00
#
_symmetry.space_group_name_H-M   'P 1'
#
loop_
_entity.id
_entity.type
_entity.pdbx_description
1 polymer ?
#
loop_
_entity_poly.entity_id
_entity_poly.type
_entity_poly.pdbx_seq_one_letter_code
_entity_poly.pdbx_strand_id
1 'polypeptide(L)'
;MGEGEPDFSSGLLPAVVQDADTGQVLMLAWMDGESWRKTVETGQAWFHSRTRGLWEKGATSGNRMDVVERRLDCDLDAILLRVHPHGPACHTGAISCFFNEA
;
A
#
# COMPACT_ATOMS: atom_id res chain seq x y z
N MET A 1 -8.49 -8.21 -21.56
CA MET A 1 -7.73 -8.20 -20.31
C MET A 1 -6.51 -7.36 -20.60
N GLY A 2 -6.50 -6.11 -20.10
CA GLY A 2 -5.39 -5.18 -20.37
C GLY A 2 -4.14 -5.66 -19.63
N GLU A 3 -3.00 -5.65 -20.29
CA GLU A 3 -1.71 -5.96 -19.66
C GLU A 3 -1.46 -4.96 -18.51
N GLY A 4 -1.25 -5.45 -17.29
CA GLY A 4 -0.76 -4.63 -16.17
C GLY A 4 -1.78 -4.13 -15.12
N GLU A 5 -2.97 -4.74 -15.02
CA GLU A 5 -3.90 -4.47 -13.91
C GLU A 5 -3.94 -5.64 -12.89
N PRO A 6 -4.11 -5.36 -11.58
CA PRO A 6 -4.25 -6.42 -10.57
C PRO A 6 -5.56 -7.22 -10.73
N ASP A 7 -5.53 -8.52 -10.43
CA ASP A 7 -6.73 -9.36 -10.48
C ASP A 7 -7.53 -9.32 -9.16
N PHE A 8 -8.47 -8.37 -9.07
CA PHE A 8 -9.38 -8.27 -7.91
C PHE A 8 -10.54 -9.27 -7.92
N SER A 9 -10.53 -10.34 -8.73
CA SER A 9 -11.59 -11.36 -8.73
C SER A 9 -11.77 -12.04 -7.37
N SER A 10 -10.69 -12.11 -6.57
CA SER A 10 -10.68 -12.60 -5.19
C SER A 10 -11.09 -11.55 -4.14
N GLY A 11 -11.46 -10.34 -4.56
CA GLY A 11 -11.96 -9.25 -3.72
C GLY A 11 -10.86 -8.35 -3.15
N LEU A 12 -9.98 -8.89 -2.31
CA LEU A 12 -8.90 -8.14 -1.67
C LEU A 12 -7.54 -8.75 -1.99
N LEU A 13 -6.62 -7.91 -2.44
CA LEU A 13 -5.23 -8.28 -2.70
C LEU A 13 -4.31 -7.72 -1.61
N PRO A 14 -3.28 -8.48 -1.18
CA PRO A 14 -2.23 -7.96 -0.33
C PRO A 14 -1.42 -6.88 -1.06
N ALA A 15 -1.15 -5.79 -0.36
CA ALA A 15 -0.27 -4.72 -0.81
C ALA A 15 0.89 -4.57 0.17
N VAL A 16 2.09 -4.91 -0.29
CA VAL A 16 3.34 -4.66 0.42
C VAL A 16 3.78 -3.24 0.11
N VAL A 17 4.06 -2.46 1.15
CA VAL A 17 4.58 -1.11 1.03
C VAL A 17 6.06 -1.13 1.38
N GLN A 18 6.88 -0.65 0.45
CA GLN A 18 8.32 -0.60 0.59
C GLN A 18 8.80 0.85 0.43
N ASP A 19 9.73 1.26 1.28
CA ASP A 19 10.42 2.53 1.14
C ASP A 19 11.26 2.52 -0.15
N ALA A 20 11.05 3.52 -1.00
CA ALA A 20 11.63 3.58 -2.33
C ALA A 20 13.15 3.82 -2.34
N ASP A 21 13.70 4.40 -1.28
CA ASP A 21 15.12 4.75 -1.19
C ASP A 21 15.92 3.65 -0.50
N THR A 22 15.36 3.07 0.56
CA THR A 22 16.06 2.10 1.42
C THR A 22 15.73 0.65 1.11
N GLY A 23 14.60 0.39 0.44
CA GLY A 23 14.09 -0.96 0.24
C GLY A 23 13.50 -1.60 1.51
N GLN A 24 13.37 -0.87 2.62
CA GLN A 24 12.77 -1.39 3.84
C GLN A 24 11.27 -1.66 3.63
N VAL A 25 10.78 -2.84 4.03
CA VAL A 25 9.34 -3.11 4.08
C VAL A 25 8.73 -2.29 5.22
N LEU A 26 7.79 -1.42 4.90
CA LEU A 26 7.15 -0.49 5.82
C LEU A 26 5.89 -1.10 6.45
N MET A 27 5.02 -1.69 5.63
CA MET A 27 3.78 -2.29 6.11
C MET A 27 3.18 -3.24 5.06
N LEU A 28 2.22 -4.04 5.50
CA LEU A 28 1.31 -4.78 4.64
C LEU A 28 -0.12 -4.29 4.91
N ALA A 29 -0.88 -4.07 3.85
CA ALA A 29 -2.31 -3.76 3.91
C ALA A 29 -3.07 -4.50 2.79
N TRP A 30 -4.38 -4.26 2.71
CA TRP A 30 -5.23 -4.82 1.67
C TRP A 30 -5.67 -3.74 0.72
N MET A 31 -5.81 -4.08 -0.56
CA MET A 31 -6.40 -3.21 -1.58
C MET A 31 -7.54 -3.95 -2.28
N ASP A 32 -8.52 -3.20 -2.73
CA ASP A 32 -9.59 -3.56 -3.66
C ASP A 32 -9.47 -2.70 -4.93
N GLY A 33 -10.36 -2.92 -5.91
CA GLY A 33 -10.36 -2.13 -7.14
C GLY A 33 -10.58 -0.63 -6.91
N GLU A 34 -11.29 -0.23 -5.85
CA GLU A 34 -11.50 1.19 -5.55
C GLU A 34 -10.23 1.86 -5.00
N SER A 35 -9.59 1.27 -3.99
CA SER A 35 -8.32 1.76 -3.44
C SER A 35 -7.19 1.74 -4.46
N TRP A 36 -7.15 0.75 -5.36
CA TRP A 36 -6.22 0.75 -6.49
C TRP A 36 -6.42 1.95 -7.41
N ARG A 37 -7.64 2.18 -7.89
CA ARG A 37 -7.93 3.34 -8.75
C ARG A 37 -7.55 4.66 -8.09
N LYS A 38 -7.92 4.85 -6.81
CA LYS A 38 -7.54 6.07 -6.09
C LYS A 38 -6.03 6.20 -5.92
N THR A 39 -5.33 5.11 -5.68
CA THR A 39 -3.86 5.11 -5.63
C THR A 39 -3.27 5.55 -6.96
N VAL A 40 -3.80 5.04 -8.07
CA VAL A 40 -3.37 5.41 -9.42
C VAL A 40 -3.67 6.88 -9.74
N GLU A 41 -4.86 7.35 -9.39
CA GLU A 41 -5.33 8.70 -9.69
C GLU A 41 -4.60 9.77 -8.86
N THR A 42 -4.43 9.52 -7.56
CA THR A 42 -3.92 10.53 -6.62
C THR A 42 -2.40 10.49 -6.45
N GLY A 43 -1.74 9.39 -6.82
CA GLY A 43 -0.33 9.16 -6.50
C GLY A 43 -0.07 8.97 -5.01
N GLN A 44 -1.11 8.78 -4.19
CA GLN A 44 -1.03 8.53 -2.75
C GLN A 44 -1.41 7.08 -2.44
N ALA A 45 -0.88 6.50 -1.37
CA ALA A 45 -1.27 5.14 -0.98
C ALA A 45 -2.69 5.09 -0.37
N TRP A 46 -3.62 4.40 -1.04
CA TRP A 46 -4.95 4.06 -0.53
C TRP A 46 -5.07 2.57 -0.24
N PHE A 47 -5.85 2.21 0.76
CA PHE A 47 -6.05 0.83 1.20
C PHE A 47 -7.51 0.56 1.54
N HIS A 48 -7.86 -0.71 1.69
CA HIS A 48 -9.19 -1.17 2.07
C HIS A 48 -9.15 -1.94 3.39
N SER A 49 -10.01 -1.54 4.34
CA SER A 49 -10.17 -2.21 5.62
C SER A 49 -11.29 -3.20 5.55
N ARG A 50 -10.99 -4.44 5.91
CA ARG A 50 -11.99 -5.50 6.07
C ARG A 50 -13.14 -5.12 7.01
N THR A 51 -12.94 -4.13 7.88
CA THR A 51 -13.96 -3.66 8.83
C THR A 51 -14.40 -2.21 8.62
N ARG A 52 -13.52 -1.33 8.12
CA ARG A 52 -13.80 0.12 7.97
C ARG A 52 -13.97 0.58 6.52
N GLY A 53 -13.74 -0.28 5.53
CA GLY A 53 -13.73 0.07 4.12
C GLY A 53 -12.51 0.89 3.71
N LEU A 54 -12.65 1.62 2.60
CA LEU A 54 -11.60 2.41 1.97
C LEU A 54 -11.00 3.48 2.91
N TRP A 55 -9.67 3.64 2.88
CA TRP A 55 -8.99 4.73 3.58
C TRP A 55 -7.71 5.19 2.84
N GLU A 56 -7.37 6.47 3.02
CA GLU A 56 -6.10 7.04 2.56
C GLU A 56 -5.06 7.00 3.68
N LYS A 57 -3.87 6.45 3.40
CA LYS A 57 -2.80 6.34 4.41
C LYS A 57 -2.33 7.72 4.83
N GLY A 58 -2.42 7.99 6.13
CA GLY A 58 -1.95 9.26 6.69
C GLY A 58 -2.93 10.43 6.52
N ALA A 59 -4.15 10.20 6.03
CA ALA A 59 -5.16 11.26 5.89
C ALA A 59 -5.41 12.03 7.19
N THR A 60 -5.37 11.35 8.34
CA THR A 60 -5.54 11.96 9.67
C THR A 60 -4.22 12.38 10.30
N SER A 61 -3.15 11.59 10.16
CA SER A 61 -1.88 11.85 10.88
C SER A 61 -0.89 12.73 10.13
N GLY A 62 -1.10 12.98 8.84
CA GLY A 62 -0.12 13.63 7.97
C GLY A 62 0.97 12.68 7.43
N ASN A 63 1.11 11.46 7.99
CA ASN A 63 2.10 10.46 7.54
C ASN A 63 1.64 9.76 6.25
N ARG A 64 1.52 10.55 5.18
CA ARG A 64 1.18 10.14 3.82
C ARG A 64 2.33 9.37 3.18
N MET A 65 2.05 8.76 2.04
CA MET A 65 2.99 7.95 1.29
C MET A 65 2.81 8.24 -0.19
N ASP A 66 3.78 8.95 -0.77
CA ASP A 66 3.82 9.25 -2.20
C ASP A 66 4.24 7.99 -2.96
N VAL A 67 3.38 7.49 -3.84
CA VAL A 67 3.64 6.30 -4.63
C VAL A 67 4.49 6.65 -5.83
N VAL A 68 5.69 6.08 -5.89
CA VAL A 68 6.62 6.29 -7.02
C VAL A 68 6.67 5.11 -7.98
N GLU A 69 6.40 3.90 -7.49
CA GLU A 69 6.34 2.72 -8.33
C GLU A 69 5.25 1.76 -7.83
N ARG A 70 4.61 1.09 -8.78
CA ARG A 70 3.68 -0.01 -8.54
C ARG A 70 4.15 -1.22 -9.33
N ARG A 71 4.29 -2.36 -8.66
CA ARG A 71 4.56 -3.64 -9.30
C ARG A 71 3.51 -4.65 -8.90
N LEU A 72 3.30 -5.62 -9.77
CA LEU A 72 2.50 -6.81 -9.51
C LEU A 72 3.43 -8.02 -9.49
N ASP A 73 3.05 -9.07 -8.77
CA ASP A 73 3.72 -10.36 -8.88
C ASP A 73 3.30 -11.12 -10.14
N CYS A 74 3.74 -12.38 -10.27
CA CYS A 74 3.67 -13.11 -11.53
C CYS A 74 2.25 -13.58 -11.92
N ASP A 75 1.36 -13.72 -10.96
CA ASP A 75 -0.05 -14.09 -11.09
C ASP A 75 -1.01 -12.94 -10.80
N LEU A 76 -0.48 -11.72 -10.60
CA LEU A 76 -1.23 -10.46 -10.50
C LEU A 76 -2.13 -10.37 -9.26
N ASP A 77 -1.85 -11.18 -8.23
CA ASP A 77 -2.63 -11.26 -7.01
C ASP A 77 -1.96 -10.57 -5.81
N ALA A 78 -0.73 -10.06 -5.96
CA ALA A 78 -0.09 -9.20 -4.98
C ALA A 78 0.45 -7.90 -5.58
N ILE A 79 0.43 -6.85 -4.77
CA ILE A 79 0.88 -5.51 -5.16
C ILE A 79 2.11 -5.14 -4.32
N LEU A 80 3.15 -4.62 -4.97
CA LEU A 80 4.24 -3.91 -4.33
C LEU A 80 4.13 -2.42 -4.65
N LEU A 81 3.93 -1.61 -3.62
CA LEU A 81 3.99 -0.15 -3.68
C LEU A 81 5.36 0.31 -3.18
N ARG A 82 6.16 0.93 -4.05
CA ARG A 82 7.32 1.70 -3.60
C ARG A 82 6.90 3.14 -3.33
N VAL A 83 7.25 3.65 -2.15
CA VAL A 83 6.78 4.96 -1.70
C VAL A 83 7.89 5.80 -1.08
N HIS A 84 7.72 7.12 -1.12
CA HIS A 84 8.42 8.03 -0.20
C HIS A 84 7.48 8.37 0.98
N PRO A 85 7.77 7.88 2.20
CA PRO A 85 6.92 8.15 3.35
C PRO A 85 7.17 9.56 3.92
N HIS A 86 6.11 10.27 4.28
CA HIS A 86 6.19 11.63 4.88
C HIS A 86 6.31 11.60 6.42
N GLY A 87 6.66 10.44 6.98
CA GLY A 87 6.70 10.18 8.41
C GLY A 87 6.66 8.68 8.71
N PRO A 88 6.59 8.28 9.99
CA PRO A 88 6.55 6.86 10.34
C PRO A 88 5.32 6.17 9.73
N ALA A 89 5.52 4.97 9.18
CA ALA A 89 4.43 4.18 8.62
C ALA A 89 3.47 3.70 9.71
N CYS A 90 4.02 3.35 10.88
CA CYS A 90 3.28 2.76 11.99
C CYS A 90 2.67 3.83 12.91
N HIS A 91 1.48 3.54 13.44
CA HIS A 91 0.81 4.40 14.42
C HIS A 91 1.53 4.47 15.77
N THR A 92 2.50 3.59 16.03
CA THR A 92 3.34 3.61 17.24
C THR A 92 4.47 4.65 17.15
N GLY A 93 4.67 5.26 15.98
CA GLY A 93 5.82 6.13 15.70
C GLY A 93 7.02 5.39 15.11
N ALA A 94 6.97 4.06 14.98
CA ALA A 94 8.01 3.28 14.30
C ALA A 94 7.98 3.49 12.78
N ILE A 95 9.16 3.46 12.14
CA ILE A 95 9.32 3.62 10.69
C ILE A 95 8.55 2.52 9.95
N SER A 96 8.76 1.26 10.34
CA SER A 96 8.09 0.08 9.81
C SER A 96 7.15 -0.51 10.85
N CYS A 97 6.11 -1.23 10.42
CA CYS A 97 5.30 -2.08 11.28
C CYS A 97 6.02 -3.36 11.74
N PHE A 98 7.09 -3.76 11.05
CA PHE A 98 7.83 -5.01 11.29
C PHE A 98 9.05 -4.77 12.21
N PHE A 99 8.80 -4.29 13.43
CA PHE A 99 9.86 -3.98 14.41
C PHE A 99 10.02 -5.02 15.53
N ASN A 100 9.16 -6.04 15.59
CA ASN A 100 9.25 -7.12 16.57
C ASN A 100 10.01 -8.32 15.99
N GLU A 101 10.79 -8.99 16.83
CA GLU A 101 11.42 -10.28 16.53
C GLU A 101 10.42 -11.43 16.79
N ALA A 102 10.62 -12.56 16.10
CA ALA A 102 9.77 -13.75 16.16
C ALA A 102 10.46 -14.93 16.85
#